data_AF-A0A6B1EQK9-F1
#
_entry.id   AF-A0A6B1EQK9-F1
#
_cell.length_a   1.000
_cell.length_b   1.000
_cell.length_c   1.000
_cell.angle_alpha   90.00
_cell.angle_beta   90.00
_cell.angle_gamma   90.00
#
_symmetry.space_group_name_H-M   'P 1'
#
loop_
_entity.id
_entity.type
_entity.pdbx_description
1 polymer ?
#
loop_
_entity_poly.entity_id
_entity_poly.type
_entity_poly.pdbx_seq_one_letter_code
_entity_poly.pdbx_strand_id
1 'polypeptide(L)'
;MLRKRFYIPIGFCIIAVVAIGIFAMRSETPKEPIKVYKTVMPADTPAEVTTGEVTDTSTGGEITEVSTSGHMHADGTWHGDAHTEETRPNTDGYDWRDDPAFDDTLVKKDPWKQTYPQQASTDDTDDTYPPRDWYKTEDPELHAEYFYAQLLKQFGDIPEVHIIGEHKLQIAKK
;
A
#
# COMPACT_ATOMS: atom_id res chain seq x y z
N MET A 1 -9.84 50.06 -40.20
CA MET A 1 -10.94 49.17 -39.74
C MET A 1 -10.48 47.83 -39.15
N LEU A 2 -9.21 47.64 -38.75
CA LEU A 2 -8.73 46.34 -38.23
C LEU A 2 -8.90 46.09 -36.72
N ARG A 3 -9.26 47.11 -35.92
CA ARG A 3 -9.28 46.97 -34.44
C ARG A 3 -10.47 46.19 -33.88
N LYS A 4 -11.57 46.03 -34.63
CA LYS A 4 -12.79 45.35 -34.11
C LYS A 4 -12.74 43.82 -34.13
N ARG A 5 -11.82 43.22 -34.89
CA ARG A 5 -11.76 41.76 -35.07
C ARG A 5 -11.10 41.01 -33.91
N PHE A 6 -10.35 41.70 -33.05
CA PHE A 6 -9.66 41.09 -31.91
C PHE A 6 -10.52 41.01 -30.63
N TYR A 7 -11.60 41.78 -30.53
CA TYR A 7 -12.44 41.76 -29.32
C TYR A 7 -13.34 40.52 -29.23
N ILE A 8 -13.69 39.92 -30.37
CA ILE A 8 -14.53 38.72 -30.44
C ILE A 8 -13.86 37.50 -29.78
N PRO A 9 -12.61 37.12 -30.13
CA PRO A 9 -11.96 35.98 -29.49
C PRO A 9 -11.64 36.22 -28.00
N ILE A 10 -11.30 37.47 -27.63
CA ILE A 10 -11.01 37.82 -26.23
C ILE A 10 -12.27 37.65 -25.36
N GLY A 11 -13.44 38.08 -25.85
CA GLY A 11 -14.71 37.87 -25.14
C GLY A 11 -15.01 36.39 -24.88
N PHE A 12 -14.77 35.54 -25.89
CA PHE A 12 -14.96 34.09 -25.74
C PHE A 12 -14.02 33.47 -24.70
N CYS A 13 -12.74 33.86 -24.68
CA CYS A 13 -11.79 33.38 -23.67
C CYS A 13 -12.23 33.73 -22.25
N ILE A 14 -12.73 34.95 -22.02
CA ILE A 14 -13.20 35.38 -20.69
C ILE A 14 -14.40 34.53 -20.24
N ILE A 15 -15.36 34.29 -21.13
CA ILE A 15 -16.55 33.46 -20.82
C ILE A 15 -16.14 32.01 -20.50
N ALA A 16 -15.18 31.45 -21.24
CA ALA A 16 -14.69 30.09 -20.99
C ALA A 16 -14.03 29.95 -19.61
N VAL A 17 -13.20 30.92 -19.21
CA VAL A 17 -12.55 30.92 -17.89
C VAL A 17 -13.58 30.98 -16.76
N VAL A 18 -14.61 31.82 -16.90
CA VAL A 18 -15.69 31.92 -15.91
C VAL A 18 -16.49 30.62 -15.82
N ALA A 19 -16.80 29.98 -16.95
CA ALA A 19 -17.52 28.71 -16.98
C ALA A 19 -16.72 27.57 -16.30
N ILE A 20 -15.41 27.49 -16.55
CA ILE A 20 -14.52 26.52 -15.91
C ILE A 20 -14.44 26.77 -14.40
N GLY A 21 -14.34 28.04 -13.98
CA GLY A 21 -14.34 28.41 -12.56
C GLY A 21 -15.61 27.98 -11.84
N ILE A 22 -16.78 28.22 -12.43
CA ILE A 22 -18.07 27.78 -11.87
C ILE A 22 -18.17 26.25 -11.82
N PHE A 23 -17.68 25.56 -12.85
CA PHE A 23 -17.67 24.09 -12.90
C PHE A 23 -16.80 23.50 -11.79
N ALA A 24 -15.59 24.03 -11.59
CA ALA A 24 -14.68 23.60 -10.54
C ALA A 24 -15.21 23.87 -9.12
N MET A 25 -15.96 24.96 -8.90
CA MET A 25 -16.62 25.20 -7.61
C MET A 25 -17.81 24.26 -7.38
N ARG A 26 -18.47 23.77 -8.43
CA ARG A 26 -19.56 22.81 -8.32
C ARG A 26 -19.10 21.37 -8.12
N SER A 27 -17.87 21.05 -8.48
CA SER A 27 -17.28 19.73 -8.23
C SER A 27 -16.77 19.64 -6.78
N GLU A 28 -17.66 19.79 -5.81
CA GLU A 28 -17.40 19.25 -4.47
C GLU A 28 -17.55 17.73 -4.58
N THR A 29 -16.42 17.02 -4.57
CA THR A 29 -16.43 15.57 -4.51
C THR A 29 -17.09 15.12 -3.21
N PRO A 30 -18.08 14.22 -3.26
CA PRO A 30 -18.68 13.70 -2.04
C PRO A 30 -17.58 13.03 -1.23
N LYS A 31 -17.35 13.52 -0.01
CA LYS A 31 -16.47 12.85 0.95
C LYS A 31 -17.08 11.48 1.19
N GLU A 32 -16.45 10.43 0.66
CA GLU A 32 -16.91 9.08 0.92
C GLU A 32 -16.99 8.87 2.44
N PRO A 33 -18.10 8.30 2.95
CA PRO A 33 -18.24 8.08 4.37
C PRO A 33 -17.14 7.13 4.83
N ILE A 34 -16.29 7.60 5.74
CA ILE A 34 -15.26 6.80 6.38
C ILE A 34 -15.96 5.64 7.08
N LYS A 35 -15.87 4.43 6.50
CA LYS A 35 -16.36 3.20 7.11
C LYS A 35 -15.37 2.80 8.20
N VAL A 36 -15.64 3.20 9.44
CA VAL A 36 -14.94 2.68 10.60
C VAL A 36 -15.44 1.26 10.85
N TYR A 37 -14.69 0.27 10.40
CA TYR A 37 -14.95 -1.13 10.75
C TYR A 37 -14.66 -1.28 12.24
N LYS A 38 -15.72 -1.45 13.03
CA LYS A 38 -15.59 -1.80 14.45
C LYS A 38 -14.96 -3.19 14.51
N THR A 39 -13.79 -3.28 15.11
CA THR A 39 -13.13 -4.57 15.42
C THR A 39 -14.12 -5.41 16.22
N VAL A 40 -14.58 -6.51 15.63
CA VAL A 40 -15.35 -7.53 16.34
C VAL A 40 -14.34 -8.27 17.20
N MET A 41 -14.37 -8.03 18.51
CA MET A 41 -13.69 -8.91 19.47
C MET A 41 -14.26 -10.33 19.24
N PRO A 42 -13.42 -11.34 18.96
CA PRO A 42 -13.89 -12.71 18.86
C PRO A 42 -14.57 -13.06 20.18
N ALA A 43 -15.79 -13.59 20.09
CA ALA A 43 -16.58 -13.97 21.24
C ALA A 43 -15.78 -14.91 22.14
N ASP A 44 -15.71 -14.58 23.43
CA ASP A 44 -15.09 -15.40 24.45
C ASP A 44 -15.71 -16.80 24.43
N THR A 45 -14.85 -17.78 24.15
CA THR A 45 -15.10 -19.21 24.37
C THR A 45 -15.60 -19.40 25.82
N PRO A 46 -16.63 -20.22 26.08
CA PRO A 46 -17.25 -20.28 27.41
C PRO A 46 -16.27 -20.75 28.47
N ALA A 47 -16.18 -19.94 29.52
CA ALA A 47 -15.42 -20.18 30.73
C ALA A 47 -15.88 -21.45 31.47
N GLU A 48 -14.92 -22.27 31.89
CA GLU A 48 -15.07 -23.19 33.02
C GLU A 48 -14.15 -22.72 34.15
N VAL A 49 -14.79 -22.18 35.21
CA VAL A 49 -14.48 -22.30 36.65
C VAL A 49 -12.98 -22.14 37.06
N THR A 50 -12.58 -21.19 37.90
CA THR A 50 -12.86 -21.20 39.35
C THR A 50 -12.48 -19.86 40.00
N THR A 51 -13.37 -19.42 40.89
CA THR A 51 -13.29 -18.36 41.90
C THR A 51 -11.98 -18.31 42.70
N GLY A 52 -11.39 -17.12 42.79
CA GLY A 52 -10.27 -16.79 43.66
C GLY A 52 -10.21 -15.28 43.90
N GLU A 53 -10.94 -14.83 44.90
CA GLU A 53 -10.91 -13.50 45.51
C GLU A 53 -9.52 -13.21 46.09
N VAL A 54 -8.86 -12.14 45.63
CA VAL A 54 -7.88 -11.37 46.41
C VAL A 54 -7.97 -9.91 45.97
N THR A 55 -8.60 -9.09 46.82
CA THR A 55 -8.34 -7.65 46.89
C THR A 55 -6.90 -7.44 47.35
N ASP A 56 -6.13 -6.57 46.69
CA ASP A 56 -5.18 -5.74 47.42
C ASP A 56 -4.90 -4.41 46.73
N THR A 57 -5.05 -3.37 47.55
CA THR A 57 -4.66 -1.99 47.32
C THR A 57 -3.16 -1.88 47.59
N SER A 58 -2.35 -1.43 46.64
CA SER A 58 -0.97 -1.02 46.92
C SER A 58 -0.46 0.04 45.92
N THR A 59 -0.52 1.28 46.38
CA THR A 59 0.47 2.35 46.26
C THR A 59 1.82 1.99 45.61
N GLY A 60 2.22 2.80 44.63
CA GLY A 60 3.60 3.22 44.35
C GLY A 60 4.65 2.13 44.12
N GLY A 61 4.87 1.78 42.84
CA GLY A 61 6.00 0.95 42.42
C GLY A 61 6.29 1.16 40.95
N GLU A 62 7.52 1.55 40.67
CA GLU A 62 8.19 1.64 39.37
C GLU A 62 7.81 0.47 38.45
N ILE A 63 7.15 0.77 37.32
CA ILE A 63 6.85 -0.20 36.26
C ILE A 63 8.15 -0.58 35.55
N THR A 64 8.80 -1.64 36.03
CA THR A 64 9.74 -2.41 35.21
C THR A 64 8.90 -3.23 34.23
N GLU A 65 8.72 -2.72 33.01
CA GLU A 65 8.04 -3.45 31.94
C GLU A 65 8.89 -4.65 31.53
N VAL A 66 8.61 -5.82 32.10
CA VAL A 66 9.13 -7.09 31.58
C VAL A 66 8.33 -7.43 30.33
N SER A 67 8.78 -6.92 29.19
CA SER A 67 8.23 -7.24 27.87
C SER A 67 8.48 -8.72 27.56
N THR A 68 7.47 -9.55 27.75
CA THR A 68 7.46 -10.97 27.36
C THR A 68 7.01 -11.08 25.90
N SER A 69 7.86 -10.59 24.99
CA SER A 69 7.62 -10.57 23.54
C SER A 69 8.01 -11.91 22.89
N GLY A 70 7.28 -12.98 23.21
CA GLY A 70 7.38 -14.24 22.47
C GLY A 70 6.38 -14.27 21.30
N HIS A 71 6.79 -14.81 20.15
CA HIS A 71 5.86 -15.06 19.04
C HIS A 71 6.09 -16.44 18.42
N MET A 72 5.00 -17.02 17.90
CA MET A 72 4.99 -18.33 17.26
C MET A 72 4.96 -18.15 15.75
N HIS A 73 5.82 -18.86 15.04
CA HIS A 73 5.82 -18.89 13.58
C HIS A 73 4.84 -19.93 13.05
N ALA A 74 4.40 -19.76 11.79
CA ALA A 74 3.44 -20.65 11.15
C ALA A 74 3.97 -22.09 10.94
N ASP A 75 5.29 -22.29 11.02
CA ASP A 75 5.96 -23.59 10.99
C ASP A 75 5.98 -24.30 12.37
N GLY A 76 5.37 -23.68 13.39
CA GLY A 76 5.30 -24.18 14.75
C GLY A 76 6.53 -23.84 15.61
N THR A 77 7.50 -23.12 15.05
CA THR A 77 8.69 -22.69 15.79
C THR A 77 8.33 -21.54 16.72
N TRP A 78 8.60 -21.69 18.01
CA TRP A 78 8.43 -20.64 19.02
C TRP A 78 9.77 -20.00 19.35
N HIS A 79 9.83 -18.67 19.32
CA HIS A 79 10.94 -17.93 19.91
C HIS A 79 10.39 -17.06 21.05
N GLY A 80 10.77 -17.45 22.26
CA GLY A 80 10.42 -16.77 23.51
C GLY A 80 11.63 -16.25 24.26
N ASP A 81 12.79 -16.13 23.57
CA ASP A 81 13.94 -15.50 24.18
C ASP A 81 13.58 -14.05 24.47
N ALA A 82 13.64 -13.70 25.75
CA ALA A 82 13.60 -12.31 26.14
C ALA A 82 14.70 -11.60 25.36
N HIS A 83 14.33 -10.53 24.65
CA HIS A 83 15.32 -9.60 24.14
C HIS A 83 16.07 -9.09 25.37
N THR A 84 17.23 -9.68 25.64
CA THR A 84 18.16 -9.12 26.62
C THR A 84 18.37 -7.70 26.13
N GLU A 85 18.06 -6.69 26.96
CA GLU A 85 18.30 -5.30 26.57
C GLU A 85 19.70 -5.25 25.96
N GLU A 86 19.77 -4.92 24.67
CA GLU A 86 21.06 -4.70 24.03
C GLU A 86 21.76 -3.68 24.91
N THR A 87 22.88 -4.10 25.51
CA THR A 87 23.82 -3.21 26.17
C THR A 87 23.99 -2.04 25.22
N ARG A 88 23.48 -0.87 25.61
CA ARG A 88 23.52 0.34 24.79
C ARG A 88 24.89 0.37 24.13
N PRO A 89 24.96 0.45 22.78
CA PRO A 89 26.23 0.44 22.10
C PRO A 89 27.09 1.48 22.78
N ASN A 90 28.23 1.00 23.26
CA ASN A 90 29.21 1.79 23.97
C ASN A 90 29.35 3.12 23.23
N THR A 91 29.40 4.24 23.96
CA THR A 91 29.62 5.61 23.44
C THR A 91 30.98 5.78 22.75
N ASP A 92 31.57 4.68 22.30
CA ASP A 92 32.84 4.57 21.62
C ASP A 92 32.59 4.70 20.12
N GLY A 93 32.00 5.82 19.68
CA GLY A 93 32.12 6.42 18.34
C GLY A 93 32.03 5.53 17.09
N TYR A 94 31.61 4.27 17.19
CA TYR A 94 31.62 3.31 16.10
C TYR A 94 30.31 3.47 15.36
N ASP A 95 30.30 4.40 14.40
CA ASP A 95 29.26 4.47 13.39
C ASP A 95 29.53 3.34 12.39
N TRP A 96 28.59 2.41 12.26
CA TRP A 96 28.67 1.35 11.24
C TRP A 96 28.77 1.91 9.81
N ARG A 97 28.48 3.21 9.61
CA ARG A 97 28.72 3.95 8.36
C ARG A 97 30.20 4.26 8.11
N ASP A 98 31.03 4.25 9.15
CA ASP A 98 32.47 4.43 9.05
C ASP A 98 33.21 3.12 8.77
N ASP A 99 32.50 1.99 8.59
CA ASP A 99 33.13 0.73 8.18
C ASP A 99 33.48 0.78 6.68
N PRO A 100 34.78 0.91 6.32
CA PRO A 100 35.21 1.01 4.93
C PRO A 100 34.99 -0.30 4.15
N ALA A 101 34.65 -1.40 4.83
CA ALA A 101 34.36 -2.68 4.18
C ALA A 101 33.18 -2.63 3.21
N PHE A 102 32.24 -1.67 3.38
CA PHE A 102 31.06 -1.56 2.53
C PHE A 102 31.17 -0.52 1.40
N ASP A 103 32.07 0.45 1.49
CA ASP A 103 32.07 1.60 0.57
C ASP A 103 32.98 1.41 -0.67
N ASP A 104 33.94 0.48 -0.63
CA ASP A 104 35.04 0.46 -1.61
C ASP A 104 34.84 -0.46 -2.84
N THR A 105 33.71 -1.17 -2.96
CA THR A 105 33.47 -2.04 -4.15
C THR A 105 32.10 -1.91 -4.80
N LEU A 106 31.17 -1.17 -4.20
CA LEU A 106 29.88 -0.91 -4.82
C LEU A 106 30.01 0.27 -5.77
N VAL A 107 30.36 -0.03 -7.03
CA VAL A 107 30.03 0.82 -8.18
C VAL A 107 28.64 1.38 -7.90
N LYS A 108 28.52 2.71 -7.72
CA LYS A 108 27.27 3.45 -7.48
C LYS A 108 26.31 3.23 -8.65
N LYS A 109 25.77 2.02 -8.75
CA LYS A 109 24.61 1.70 -9.54
C LYS A 109 23.47 2.27 -8.75
N ASP A 110 22.94 3.36 -9.27
CA ASP A 110 21.71 3.98 -8.81
C ASP A 110 20.72 2.87 -8.39
N PRO A 111 20.33 2.80 -7.10
CA PRO A 111 19.46 1.74 -6.60
C PRO A 111 18.09 1.73 -7.29
N TRP A 112 17.74 2.80 -8.01
CA TRP A 112 16.52 2.93 -8.80
C TRP A 112 16.68 2.57 -10.27
N LYS A 113 17.90 2.27 -10.74
CA LYS A 113 18.04 1.67 -12.07
C LYS A 113 17.54 0.24 -12.02
N GLN A 114 16.35 0.00 -12.58
CA GLN A 114 15.81 -1.34 -12.85
C GLN A 114 16.92 -2.22 -13.47
N THR A 115 17.43 -3.16 -12.69
CA THR A 115 18.43 -4.14 -13.11
C THR A 115 17.81 -5.38 -13.73
N TYR A 116 16.48 -5.43 -13.87
CA TYR A 116 15.86 -6.49 -14.63
C TYR A 116 16.37 -6.38 -16.07
N PRO A 117 17.15 -7.35 -16.58
CA PRO A 117 17.24 -7.47 -18.01
C PRO A 117 15.80 -7.57 -18.48
N GLN A 118 15.42 -6.67 -19.39
CA GLN A 118 14.21 -6.87 -20.18
C GLN A 118 14.40 -8.24 -20.80
N GLN A 119 13.82 -9.26 -20.18
CA GLN A 119 13.99 -10.64 -20.60
C GLN A 119 13.32 -10.69 -21.96
N ALA A 120 14.14 -10.55 -22.99
CA ALA A 120 13.84 -10.89 -24.36
C ALA A 120 13.68 -12.42 -24.36
N SER A 121 12.58 -12.88 -23.78
CA SER A 121 12.07 -14.22 -23.99
C SER A 121 11.63 -14.26 -25.45
N THR A 122 12.54 -14.65 -26.32
CA THR A 122 12.28 -15.02 -27.71
C THR A 122 11.60 -16.40 -27.82
N ASP A 123 11.19 -16.99 -26.69
CA ASP A 123 10.24 -18.12 -26.70
C ASP A 123 8.81 -17.57 -26.77
N ASP A 124 8.48 -17.25 -28.01
CA ASP A 124 7.19 -16.87 -28.55
C ASP A 124 6.22 -18.06 -28.49
N THR A 125 5.77 -18.38 -27.28
CA THR A 125 4.51 -19.09 -27.06
C THR A 125 3.57 -18.14 -26.33
N ASP A 126 2.90 -17.36 -27.17
CA ASP A 126 1.92 -16.30 -26.91
C ASP A 126 0.62 -16.83 -26.26
N ASP A 127 0.75 -17.70 -25.25
CA ASP A 127 -0.37 -18.28 -24.50
C ASP A 127 -0.43 -17.75 -23.04
N THR A 128 0.43 -16.78 -22.69
CA THR A 128 0.41 -16.20 -21.35
C THR A 128 -0.73 -15.20 -21.24
N TYR A 129 -1.84 -15.63 -20.62
CA TYR A 129 -2.91 -14.73 -20.20
C TYR A 129 -2.54 -14.05 -18.86
N PRO A 130 -2.66 -12.71 -18.73
CA PRO A 130 -3.01 -11.75 -19.78
C PRO A 130 -1.84 -11.46 -20.74
N PRO A 131 -2.11 -11.09 -22.01
CA PRO A 131 -1.09 -10.77 -23.00
C PRO A 131 -0.11 -9.71 -22.51
N ARG A 132 1.18 -9.79 -22.86
CA ARG A 132 2.20 -8.83 -22.36
C ARG A 132 1.84 -7.37 -22.64
N ASP A 133 1.19 -7.12 -23.78
CA ASP A 133 0.76 -5.78 -24.23
C ASP A 133 -0.70 -5.45 -23.88
N TRP A 134 -1.28 -6.11 -22.86
CA TRP A 134 -2.68 -5.92 -22.47
C TRP A 134 -3.06 -4.46 -22.17
N TYR A 135 -2.12 -3.62 -21.73
CA TYR A 135 -2.33 -2.19 -21.45
C TYR A 135 -2.63 -1.35 -22.70
N LYS A 136 -2.42 -1.89 -23.91
CA LYS A 136 -2.77 -1.26 -25.18
C LYS A 136 -4.19 -1.60 -25.66
N THR A 137 -4.90 -2.44 -24.93
CA THR A 137 -6.26 -2.86 -25.29
C THR A 137 -7.20 -1.67 -25.26
N GLU A 138 -7.81 -1.35 -26.40
CA GLU A 138 -8.75 -0.22 -26.52
C GLU A 138 -10.13 -0.54 -25.92
N ASP A 139 -10.51 -1.82 -25.91
CA ASP A 139 -11.76 -2.28 -25.31
C ASP A 139 -11.67 -2.16 -23.78
N PRO A 140 -12.51 -1.31 -23.14
CA PRO A 140 -12.45 -1.08 -21.71
C PRO A 140 -12.84 -2.33 -20.88
N GLU A 141 -13.74 -3.18 -21.39
CA GLU A 141 -14.15 -4.40 -20.69
C GLU A 141 -13.02 -5.42 -20.69
N LEU A 142 -12.42 -5.64 -21.86
CA LEU A 142 -11.31 -6.56 -22.03
C LEU A 142 -10.05 -6.07 -21.28
N HIS A 143 -9.80 -4.76 -21.28
CA HIS A 143 -8.73 -4.15 -20.49
C HIS A 143 -8.93 -4.37 -18.98
N ALA A 144 -10.17 -4.26 -18.48
CA ALA A 144 -10.47 -4.53 -17.07
C ALA A 144 -10.26 -6.00 -16.71
N GLU A 145 -10.61 -6.92 -17.61
CA GLU A 145 -10.39 -8.36 -17.44
C GLU A 145 -8.89 -8.70 -17.36
N TYR A 146 -8.09 -8.18 -18.29
CA TYR A 146 -6.64 -8.36 -18.26
C TYR A 146 -5.98 -7.74 -17.04
N PHE A 147 -6.44 -6.55 -16.63
CA PHE A 147 -5.95 -5.92 -15.41
C PHE A 147 -6.22 -6.80 -14.18
N TYR A 148 -7.41 -7.37 -14.09
CA TYR A 148 -7.77 -8.26 -13.00
C TYR A 148 -6.93 -9.55 -13.01
N ALA A 149 -6.72 -10.17 -14.17
CA ALA A 149 -5.84 -11.31 -14.32
C ALA A 149 -4.38 -11.00 -13.91
N GLN A 150 -3.90 -9.79 -14.23
CA GLN A 150 -2.58 -9.32 -13.81
C GLN A 150 -2.48 -9.16 -12.29
N LEU A 151 -3.53 -8.65 -11.64
CA LEU A 151 -3.58 -8.55 -10.19
C LEU A 151 -3.55 -9.93 -9.53
N LEU A 152 -4.35 -10.89 -10.02
CA LEU A 152 -4.34 -12.27 -9.54
C LEU A 152 -2.95 -12.92 -9.70
N LYS A 153 -2.25 -12.63 -10.80
CA LYS A 153 -0.90 -13.13 -11.03
C LYS A 153 0.14 -12.56 -10.05
N GLN A 154 0.02 -11.29 -9.69
CA GLN A 154 0.99 -10.61 -8.82
C GLN A 154 0.75 -10.84 -7.33
N PHE A 155 -0.53 -10.84 -6.92
CA PHE A 155 -0.93 -10.84 -5.53
C PHE A 155 -1.62 -12.14 -5.09
N GLY A 156 -1.98 -13.00 -6.04
CA GLY A 156 -2.73 -14.23 -5.77
C GLY A 156 -4.23 -13.99 -5.60
N ASP A 157 -4.91 -15.04 -5.16
CA ASP A 157 -6.34 -15.05 -4.90
C ASP A 157 -6.66 -14.49 -3.51
N ILE A 158 -6.57 -13.16 -3.38
CA ILE A 158 -6.89 -12.43 -2.14
C ILE A 158 -8.17 -11.59 -2.30
N PRO A 159 -8.96 -11.37 -1.23
CA PRO A 159 -10.23 -10.64 -1.31
C PRO A 159 -10.12 -9.24 -1.94
N GLU A 160 -9.03 -8.54 -1.67
CA GLU A 160 -8.80 -7.17 -2.14
C GLU A 160 -8.67 -7.10 -3.67
N VAL A 161 -8.08 -8.13 -4.28
CA VAL A 161 -7.92 -8.21 -5.75
C VAL A 161 -9.28 -8.33 -6.43
N HIS A 162 -10.21 -9.11 -5.86
CA HIS A 162 -11.58 -9.23 -6.36
C HIS A 162 -12.33 -7.91 -6.28
N ILE A 163 -12.24 -7.22 -5.13
CA ILE A 163 -12.91 -5.91 -4.95
C ILE A 163 -12.43 -4.91 -6.00
N ILE A 164 -11.12 -4.82 -6.22
CA ILE A 164 -10.54 -3.89 -7.19
C ILE A 164 -10.89 -4.30 -8.63
N GLY A 165 -10.80 -5.60 -8.96
CA GLY A 165 -11.11 -6.14 -10.27
C GLY A 165 -12.58 -5.93 -10.66
N GLU A 166 -13.51 -6.27 -9.77
CA GLU A 166 -14.93 -6.07 -9.97
C GLU A 166 -15.28 -4.59 -10.16
N HIS A 167 -14.70 -3.70 -9.35
CA HIS A 167 -14.94 -2.26 -9.48
C HIS A 167 -14.49 -1.72 -10.85
N LYS A 168 -13.34 -2.17 -11.36
CA LYS A 168 -12.87 -1.80 -12.70
C LYS A 168 -13.79 -2.33 -13.80
N LEU A 169 -14.27 -3.57 -13.67
CA LEU A 169 -15.22 -4.16 -14.60
C LEU A 169 -16.55 -3.41 -14.62
N GLN A 170 -17.04 -2.96 -13.46
CA GLN A 170 -18.27 -2.16 -13.37
C GLN A 170 -18.13 -0.79 -14.01
N ILE A 171 -16.96 -0.14 -13.89
CA ILE A 171 -16.68 1.12 -14.57
C ILE A 171 -16.68 0.92 -16.10
N ALA A 172 -16.10 -0.17 -16.58
CA ALA A 172 -16.02 -0.45 -18.02
C ALA A 172 -17.38 -0.68 -18.68
N LYS A 173 -18.35 -1.24 -17.93
CA LYS A 173 -19.71 -1.54 -18.40
C LYS A 173 -20.66 -0.33 -18.45
N LYS A 174 -20.22 0.83 -17.94
CA LYS A 174 -21.06 2.02 -17.75
C LYS A 174 -20.83 3.04 -18.84
#